data_AF-A0A9P2T7H3-F1
#
_entry.id   AF-A0A9P2T7H3-F1
#
_cell.length_a   1.000
_cell.length_b   1.000
_cell.length_c   1.000
_cell.angle_alpha   90.00
_cell.angle_beta   90.00
_cell.angle_gamma   90.00
#
_symmetry.space_group_name_H-M   'P 1'
#
loop_
_entity.id
_entity.type
_entity.pdbx_description
1 polymer ?
#
loop_
_entity_poly.entity_id
_entity_poly.type
_entity_poly.pdbx_seq_one_letter_code
_entity_poly.pdbx_strand_id
1 'polypeptide(L)'
;MLANLATALFRHGRIKTTEAKAKRLRPYAEKLITLGKRGDLHARRQVLTKIRDKAVVHELFTEIGPRYENRNGGYTRITKIGNRKGDNAPMAVIELVEALNKPATGSKRAQTEEAASQEPAAEAGKQPAEGATSVQTAEAADASQAEGEAEEK
;
A
#
# COMPACT_ATOMS: atom_id res chain seq x y z
N MET A 1 7.04 24.66 -1.97
CA MET A 1 5.60 24.58 -1.60
C MET A 1 5.19 23.24 -1.02
N LEU A 2 5.29 22.10 -1.74
CA LEU A 2 4.76 20.81 -1.26
C LEU A 2 5.34 20.37 0.11
N ALA A 3 6.62 20.63 0.37
CA ALA A 3 7.26 20.42 1.66
C ALA A 3 6.46 21.00 2.84
N ASN A 4 6.10 22.28 2.78
CA ASN A 4 5.35 22.99 3.83
C ASN A 4 3.96 22.36 4.05
N LEU A 5 3.30 21.91 2.97
CA LEU A 5 2.00 21.22 3.06
C LEU A 5 2.13 19.82 3.67
N ALA A 6 3.20 19.08 3.40
CA ALA A 6 3.48 17.81 4.08
C ALA A 6 3.83 18.02 5.56
N THR A 7 4.63 19.05 5.86
CA THR A 7 5.00 19.44 7.24
C THR A 7 3.76 19.76 8.07
N ALA A 8 2.80 20.52 7.50
CA ALA A 8 1.53 20.82 8.15
C ALA A 8 0.58 19.60 8.23
N LEU A 9 0.58 18.71 7.23
CA LEU A 9 -0.24 17.49 7.25
C LEU A 9 0.22 16.52 8.34
N PHE A 10 1.52 16.38 8.58
CA PHE A 10 2.04 15.53 9.65
C PHE A 10 1.74 16.16 11.02
N ARG A 11 2.26 17.37 11.30
CA ARG A 11 2.08 18.11 12.57
C ARG A 11 0.64 18.23 13.09
N HIS A 12 -0.35 18.24 12.19
CA HIS A 12 -1.76 18.43 12.57
C HIS A 12 -2.65 17.24 12.22
N GLY A 13 -2.13 16.20 11.56
CA GLY A 13 -2.88 15.06 11.01
C GLY A 13 -3.90 15.39 9.90
N ARG A 14 -4.38 16.63 9.81
CA ARG A 14 -5.51 17.06 8.99
C ARG A 14 -5.37 18.53 8.57
N ILE A 15 -5.43 18.82 7.26
CA ILE A 15 -5.35 20.19 6.74
C ILE A 15 -6.39 20.47 5.65
N LYS A 16 -6.89 21.72 5.59
CA LYS A 16 -7.85 22.20 4.58
C LYS A 16 -7.10 22.99 3.48
N THR A 17 -7.27 22.61 2.22
CA THR A 17 -6.57 23.22 1.06
C THR A 17 -7.43 23.13 -0.20
N THR A 18 -6.93 23.52 -1.38
CA THR A 18 -7.67 23.34 -2.65
C THR A 18 -7.51 21.91 -3.18
N GLU A 19 -8.52 21.38 -3.87
CA GLU A 19 -8.54 19.99 -4.38
C GLU A 19 -7.28 19.67 -5.22
N ALA A 20 -6.85 20.59 -6.08
CA ALA A 20 -5.64 20.45 -6.89
C ALA A 20 -4.36 20.35 -6.04
N LYS A 21 -4.27 21.09 -4.93
CA LYS A 21 -3.14 21.02 -3.99
C LYS A 21 -3.16 19.71 -3.20
N ALA A 22 -4.33 19.27 -2.74
CA ALA A 22 -4.50 17.99 -2.06
C ALA A 22 -4.13 16.80 -2.96
N LYS A 23 -4.63 16.78 -4.21
CA LYS A 23 -4.29 15.75 -5.22
C LYS A 23 -2.79 15.68 -5.50
N ARG A 24 -2.09 16.81 -5.63
CA ARG A 24 -0.62 16.85 -5.79
C ARG A 24 0.14 16.45 -4.53
N LEU A 25 -0.42 16.66 -3.34
CA LEU A 25 0.22 16.31 -2.06
C LEU A 25 0.24 14.80 -1.81
N ARG A 26 -0.82 14.05 -2.19
CA ARG A 26 -0.92 12.60 -1.96
C ARG A 26 0.33 11.79 -2.32
N PRO A 27 0.80 11.74 -3.58
CA PRO A 27 1.97 10.93 -3.94
C PRO A 27 3.30 11.42 -3.35
N TYR A 28 3.32 12.63 -2.78
CA TYR A 28 4.47 13.18 -2.07
C TYR A 28 4.45 12.76 -0.59
N ALA A 29 3.32 12.92 0.09
CA ALA A 29 3.12 12.49 1.48
C ALA A 29 3.18 10.97 1.62
N GLU A 30 2.55 10.21 0.71
CA GLU A 30 2.56 8.75 0.75
C GLU A 30 3.99 8.18 0.60
N LYS A 31 4.85 8.80 -0.24
CA LYS A 31 6.27 8.43 -0.35
C LYS A 31 7.08 8.78 0.90
N LEU A 32 6.74 9.87 1.60
CA LEU A 32 7.38 10.25 2.86
C LEU A 32 6.98 9.30 4.01
N ILE A 33 5.73 8.86 4.07
CA ILE A 33 5.26 7.87 5.07
C ILE A 33 5.92 6.50 4.81
N THR A 34 6.04 6.05 3.56
CA THR A 34 6.77 4.81 3.24
C THR A 34 8.26 4.89 3.63
N LEU A 35 8.88 6.07 3.57
CA LEU A 35 10.23 6.29 4.11
C LEU A 35 10.23 6.28 5.66
N GLY A 36 9.22 6.89 6.30
CA GLY A 36 9.02 6.84 7.75
C GLY A 36 8.93 5.40 8.28
N LYS A 37 8.11 4.56 7.64
CA LYS A 37 7.95 3.12 7.95
C LYS A 37 9.26 2.32 7.84
N ARG A 38 10.22 2.74 7.00
CA ARG A 38 11.52 2.04 6.89
C ARG A 38 12.41 2.23 8.12
N GLY A 39 12.25 3.32 8.87
CA GLY A 39 13.03 3.60 10.10
C GLY A 39 14.49 4.00 9.91
N ASP A 40 15.14 3.58 8.80
CA ASP A 40 16.58 3.63 8.60
C ASP A 40 17.19 5.03 8.53
N LEU A 41 18.48 5.12 8.86
CA LEU A 41 19.25 6.36 8.86
C LEU A 41 19.30 7.00 7.46
N HIS A 42 19.28 6.17 6.41
CA HIS A 42 19.23 6.64 5.02
C HIS A 42 17.88 7.30 4.68
N ALA A 43 16.73 6.72 5.03
CA ALA A 43 15.44 7.38 4.86
C ALA A 43 15.35 8.66 5.68
N ARG A 44 15.87 8.69 6.93
CA ARG A 44 15.92 9.93 7.74
C ARG A 44 16.69 11.04 7.03
N ARG A 45 17.86 10.74 6.43
CA ARG A 45 18.60 11.68 5.55
C ARG A 45 17.77 12.08 4.32
N GLN A 46 17.13 11.14 3.61
CA GLN A 46 16.28 11.44 2.44
C GLN A 46 15.06 12.31 2.77
N VAL A 47 14.49 12.18 3.97
CA VAL A 47 13.35 13.01 4.41
C VAL A 47 13.83 14.42 4.75
N LEU A 48 14.99 14.57 5.39
CA LEU A 48 15.57 15.89 5.74
C LEU A 48 15.91 16.76 4.52
N THR A 49 16.17 16.18 3.33
CA THR A 49 16.30 16.98 2.09
C THR A 49 14.98 17.61 1.63
N LYS A 50 13.84 17.07 2.09
CA LYS A 50 12.48 17.45 1.68
C LYS A 50 11.77 18.28 2.76
N ILE A 51 11.87 17.88 4.03
CA ILE A 51 11.30 18.58 5.19
C ILE A 51 12.45 19.07 6.07
N ARG A 52 12.56 20.40 6.22
CA ARG A 52 13.59 21.06 7.03
C ARG A 52 13.31 21.02 8.54
N ASP A 53 12.06 20.78 8.94
CA ASP A 53 11.62 20.81 10.32
C ASP A 53 11.95 19.49 11.05
N LYS A 54 12.94 19.53 11.94
CA LYS A 54 13.44 18.34 12.65
C LYS A 54 12.40 17.70 13.57
N ALA A 55 11.47 18.48 14.14
CA ALA A 55 10.45 17.95 15.05
C ALA A 55 9.42 17.11 14.28
N VAL A 56 8.97 17.61 13.12
CA VAL A 56 8.04 16.86 12.25
C VAL A 56 8.72 15.65 11.61
N VAL A 57 10.04 15.68 11.38
CA VAL A 57 10.79 14.48 10.99
C VAL A 57 10.94 13.49 12.15
N HIS A 58 11.04 13.92 13.40
CA HIS A 58 11.01 13.01 14.55
C HIS A 58 9.65 12.28 14.63
N GLU A 59 8.56 13.05 14.73
CA GLU A 59 7.15 12.59 14.70
C GLU A 59 6.84 11.59 13.57
N LEU A 60 7.32 11.88 12.35
CA LEU A 60 7.12 11.01 11.19
C LEU A 60 7.72 9.60 11.37
N PHE A 61 8.82 9.48 12.11
CA PHE A 61 9.55 8.23 12.33
C PHE A 61 9.29 7.57 13.69
N THR A 62 8.78 8.30 14.70
CA THR A 62 8.43 7.74 16.02
C THR A 62 6.97 7.31 16.10
N GLU A 63 6.06 8.10 15.54
CA GLU A 63 4.62 7.86 15.67
C GLU A 63 3.99 7.43 14.34
N ILE A 64 4.18 8.23 13.28
CA ILE A 64 3.45 8.05 12.02
C ILE A 64 3.94 6.80 11.27
N GLY A 65 5.24 6.53 11.24
CA GLY A 65 5.84 5.35 10.61
C GLY A 65 5.29 4.03 11.17
N PRO A 66 5.48 3.76 12.48
CA PRO A 66 4.95 2.54 13.13
C PRO A 66 3.43 2.41 13.04
N ARG A 67 2.67 3.52 13.17
CA ARG A 67 1.20 3.54 13.02
C ARG A 67 0.71 3.00 11.68
N TYR A 68 1.55 2.99 10.65
CA TYR A 68 1.24 2.47 9.32
C TYR A 68 1.99 1.19 8.93
N GLU A 69 2.66 0.52 9.86
CA GLU A 69 3.40 -0.71 9.57
C GLU A 69 2.50 -1.79 8.95
N ASN A 70 1.30 -2.00 9.50
CA ASN A 70 0.32 -2.96 8.98
C ASN A 70 -0.51 -2.45 7.77
N ARG A 71 -0.11 -1.35 7.11
CA ARG A 71 -0.84 -0.75 5.98
C ARG A 71 0.04 -0.64 4.72
N ASN A 72 -0.37 -1.33 3.65
CA ASN A 72 0.34 -1.32 2.36
C ASN A 72 -0.13 -0.15 1.46
N GLY A 73 0.14 1.09 1.90
CA GLY A 73 -0.22 2.30 1.17
C GLY A 73 -1.61 2.86 1.48
N GLY A 74 -2.00 3.94 0.78
CA GLY A 74 -3.29 4.62 1.01
C GLY A 74 -3.37 5.34 2.36
N TYR A 75 -2.25 5.87 2.86
CA TYR A 75 -2.15 6.51 4.18
C TYR A 75 -2.86 7.88 4.29
N THR A 76 -3.36 8.43 3.18
CA THR A 76 -4.03 9.74 3.16
C THR A 76 -5.40 9.66 2.49
N ARG A 77 -6.40 10.32 3.07
CA ARG A 77 -7.75 10.50 2.50
C ARG A 77 -7.92 11.95 2.04
N ILE A 78 -8.63 12.16 0.93
CA ILE A 78 -9.11 13.48 0.52
C ILE A 78 -10.64 13.50 0.62
N THR A 79 -11.19 14.51 1.29
CA THR A 79 -12.64 14.73 1.44
C THR A 79 -12.99 16.12 0.89
N LYS A 80 -13.90 16.20 -0.09
CA LYS A 80 -14.36 17.48 -0.68
C LYS A 80 -15.32 18.19 0.29
N ILE A 81 -15.19 19.50 0.42
CA ILE A 81 -15.95 20.33 1.40
C ILE A 81 -16.56 21.57 0.69
N GLY A 82 -16.94 21.41 -0.59
CA GLY A 82 -17.49 22.49 -1.42
C GLY A 82 -16.45 23.53 -1.86
N ASN A 83 -16.92 24.65 -2.40
CA ASN A 83 -16.07 25.70 -2.96
C ASN A 83 -15.86 26.85 -1.98
N ARG A 84 -14.75 27.59 -2.14
CA ARG A 84 -14.46 28.78 -1.33
C ARG A 84 -15.26 30.00 -1.83
N LYS A 85 -15.87 30.75 -0.91
CA LYS A 85 -16.50 32.05 -1.19
C LYS A 85 -15.43 33.05 -1.67
N GLY A 86 -15.68 33.72 -2.79
CA GLY A 86 -14.75 34.65 -3.43
C GLY A 86 -14.21 34.11 -4.75
N ASP A 87 -13.20 33.23 -4.71
CA ASP A 87 -12.54 32.66 -5.90
C ASP A 87 -13.24 31.42 -6.49
N ASN A 88 -14.33 30.95 -5.87
CA ASN A 88 -15.05 29.71 -6.19
C ASN A 88 -14.16 28.46 -6.26
N ALA A 89 -12.97 28.48 -5.65
CA ALA A 89 -12.01 27.40 -5.78
C ALA A 89 -12.48 26.14 -5.03
N PRO A 90 -12.43 24.94 -5.64
CA PRO A 90 -12.85 23.70 -4.99
C PRO A 90 -11.93 23.37 -3.82
N MET A 91 -12.51 23.26 -2.62
CA MET A 91 -11.82 22.99 -1.37
C MET A 91 -11.94 21.52 -0.98
N ALA A 92 -10.84 20.99 -0.45
CA ALA A 92 -10.79 19.66 0.14
C ALA A 92 -9.97 19.67 1.42
N VAL A 93 -10.35 18.83 2.37
CA VAL A 93 -9.45 18.40 3.44
C VAL A 93 -8.62 17.22 2.93
N ILE A 94 -7.35 17.19 3.32
CA ILE A 94 -6.52 16.00 3.27
C ILE A 94 -6.13 15.62 4.70
N GLU A 95 -6.30 14.35 5.04
CA GLU A 95 -6.16 13.81 6.40
C GLU A 95 -5.39 12.48 6.39
N LEU A 96 -4.64 12.24 7.46
CA LEU A 96 -4.03 10.95 7.78
C LEU A 96 -5.13 9.94 8.14
N VAL A 97 -5.01 8.72 7.61
CA VAL A 97 -5.98 7.63 7.84
C VAL A 97 -5.65 6.90 9.14
N GLU A 98 -6.63 6.28 9.79
CA GLU A 98 -6.37 5.47 10.98
C GLU A 98 -5.56 4.19 10.68
N ALA A 99 -4.93 3.65 11.72
CA ALA A 99 -4.17 2.41 11.62
C ALA A 99 -5.10 1.24 11.27
N LEU A 100 -4.56 0.20 10.63
CA LEU A 100 -5.25 -1.07 10.50
C LEU A 100 -5.08 -1.86 11.81
N ASN A 101 -5.90 -1.51 12.80
CA ASN A 101 -6.10 -2.36 13.97
C ASN A 101 -6.67 -3.70 13.49
N LYS A 102 -5.99 -4.79 13.83
CA LYS A 102 -6.40 -6.18 13.64
C LYS A 102 -6.04 -6.98 14.89
N PRO A 103 -6.70 -8.12 15.17
CA PRO A 103 -7.54 -8.88 14.26
C PRO A 103 -9.06 -8.74 14.50
N ALA A 104 -9.81 -8.71 13.40
CA ALA A 104 -11.13 -9.32 13.33
C ALA A 104 -11.10 -10.36 12.20
N THR A 105 -11.65 -11.55 12.46
CA THR A 105 -11.67 -12.69 11.55
C THR A 105 -12.65 -12.48 10.39
N GLY A 106 -12.48 -13.23 9.30
CA GLY A 106 -13.33 -13.07 8.12
C GLY A 106 -14.57 -13.96 8.15
N SER A 107 -15.70 -13.44 7.65
CA SER A 107 -16.70 -14.21 6.87
C SER A 107 -17.76 -13.26 6.29
N LYS A 108 -17.67 -12.94 4.99
CA LYS A 108 -18.75 -12.40 4.12
C LYS A 108 -18.46 -12.61 2.60
N ARG A 109 -17.69 -13.65 2.23
CA ARG A 109 -17.37 -13.96 0.82
C ARG A 109 -17.40 -15.44 0.43
N ALA A 110 -17.37 -16.39 1.38
CA ALA A 110 -17.54 -17.81 1.07
C ALA A 110 -19.03 -18.21 0.84
N GLN A 111 -19.95 -17.55 1.55
CA GLN A 111 -21.39 -17.84 1.56
C GLN A 111 -22.14 -17.33 0.30
N THR A 112 -21.53 -17.42 -0.88
CA THR A 112 -22.16 -17.03 -2.16
C THR A 112 -21.88 -18.05 -3.27
N GLU A 113 -20.82 -18.85 -3.15
CA GLU A 113 -20.48 -19.89 -4.13
C GLU A 113 -20.99 -21.28 -3.67
N GLU A 114 -21.04 -21.54 -2.36
CA GLU A 114 -21.46 -22.83 -1.77
C GLU A 114 -22.99 -23.06 -1.75
N ALA A 115 -23.78 -22.16 -2.36
CA ALA A 115 -25.24 -22.24 -2.47
C ALA A 115 -25.74 -22.69 -3.85
N ALA A 116 -24.85 -23.11 -4.76
CA ALA A 116 -25.14 -23.40 -6.17
C ALA A 116 -24.83 -24.86 -6.58
N SER A 117 -24.76 -25.81 -5.64
CA SER A 117 -24.20 -27.15 -5.90
C SER A 117 -24.92 -28.32 -5.20
N GLN A 118 -26.25 -28.26 -5.11
CA GLN A 118 -27.15 -29.38 -4.78
C GLN A 118 -28.43 -29.20 -5.65
N GLU A 119 -28.50 -29.75 -6.87
CA GLU A 119 -28.92 -31.12 -7.26
C GLU A 119 -30.46 -31.35 -7.25
N PRO A 120 -31.04 -32.33 -7.99
CA PRO A 120 -30.46 -33.27 -8.99
C PRO A 120 -31.25 -33.41 -10.33
N ALA A 121 -30.75 -34.26 -11.25
CA ALA A 121 -31.44 -35.00 -12.34
C ALA A 121 -32.13 -34.20 -13.49
N ALA A 122 -32.21 -34.65 -14.76
CA ALA A 122 -31.55 -35.69 -15.58
C ALA A 122 -31.93 -35.38 -17.08
N GLU A 123 -31.70 -36.15 -18.16
CA GLU A 123 -31.11 -37.47 -18.49
C GLU A 123 -30.76 -37.45 -20.03
N ALA A 124 -30.03 -38.45 -20.53
CA ALA A 124 -29.89 -38.90 -21.93
C ALA A 124 -29.22 -37.93 -22.97
N GLY A 125 -28.15 -38.32 -23.69
CA GLY A 125 -27.34 -39.55 -23.59
C GLY A 125 -26.44 -39.80 -24.82
N LYS A 126 -25.67 -40.90 -24.75
CA LYS A 126 -24.87 -41.57 -25.81
C LYS A 126 -23.41 -41.09 -26.05
N GLN A 127 -22.48 -42.05 -25.88
CA GLN A 127 -21.02 -42.04 -26.17
C GLN A 127 -20.74 -42.61 -27.60
N PRO A 128 -19.50 -42.87 -28.10
CA PRO A 128 -18.14 -42.80 -27.48
C PRO A 128 -16.98 -42.26 -28.38
N ALA A 129 -15.72 -42.54 -27.94
CA ALA A 129 -14.42 -42.51 -28.67
C ALA A 129 -13.67 -41.15 -28.77
N GLU A 130 -12.32 -41.05 -28.74
CA GLU A 130 -11.22 -41.98 -28.35
C GLU A 130 -9.86 -41.25 -28.09
N GLY A 131 -8.81 -41.98 -27.65
CA GLY A 131 -7.41 -41.52 -27.45
C GLY A 131 -7.15 -40.85 -26.08
N ALA A 132 -6.14 -41.16 -25.24
CA ALA A 132 -4.77 -41.68 -25.39
C ALA A 132 -3.86 -40.76 -26.24
N THR A 133 -2.65 -40.33 -25.85
CA THR A 133 -1.64 -40.72 -24.81
C THR A 133 -1.14 -39.47 -24.04
N SER A 134 -0.56 -39.41 -22.82
CA SER A 134 0.19 -40.29 -21.87
C SER A 134 1.71 -39.98 -21.75
N VAL A 135 2.18 -39.78 -20.49
CA VAL A 135 3.58 -39.56 -20.01
C VAL A 135 4.35 -38.34 -20.60
N GLN A 136 5.40 -37.77 -19.97
CA GLN A 136 6.36 -38.32 -18.98
C GLN A 136 6.83 -37.29 -17.91
N THR A 137 7.63 -37.75 -16.94
CA THR A 137 8.08 -37.07 -15.69
C THR A 137 9.62 -37.23 -15.53
N ALA A 138 10.22 -36.69 -14.43
CA ALA A 138 11.64 -36.79 -13.99
C ALA A 138 12.63 -35.83 -14.69
N GLU A 139 13.77 -35.40 -14.12
CA GLU A 139 14.37 -35.38 -12.75
C GLU A 139 15.37 -34.16 -12.74
N ALA A 140 15.62 -33.39 -11.68
CA ALA A 140 16.30 -33.61 -10.39
C ALA A 140 17.85 -33.68 -10.43
N ALA A 141 18.50 -32.95 -9.50
CA ALA A 141 19.97 -32.86 -9.24
C ALA A 141 20.83 -32.23 -10.38
N ASP A 142 22.08 -31.78 -10.17
CA ASP A 142 22.96 -31.84 -8.98
C ASP A 142 23.82 -30.54 -8.79
N ALA A 143 24.73 -30.57 -7.81
CA ALA A 143 25.75 -29.60 -7.36
C ALA A 143 26.71 -29.03 -8.45
N SER A 144 27.67 -28.13 -8.20
CA SER A 144 28.53 -27.98 -7.01
C SER A 144 29.38 -26.68 -6.98
N GLN A 145 29.89 -26.36 -5.77
CA GLN A 145 31.07 -25.52 -5.42
C GLN A 145 31.05 -24.02 -5.85
N ALA A 146 31.37 -23.00 -5.03
CA ALA A 146 32.17 -22.80 -3.80
C ALA A 146 33.64 -22.42 -4.02
N GLU A 147 34.07 -21.35 -3.32
CA GLU A 147 35.45 -20.83 -3.16
C GLU A 147 36.16 -20.34 -4.46
N GLY A 148 37.07 -19.36 -4.44
CA GLY A 148 37.52 -18.44 -3.38
C GLY A 148 38.73 -17.61 -3.86
N GLU A 149 38.99 -16.44 -3.25
CA GLU A 149 40.27 -15.66 -3.35
C GLU A 149 40.64 -15.11 -4.77
N ALA A 150 41.57 -14.16 -4.99
CA ALA A 150 42.04 -13.01 -4.19
C ALA A 150 42.72 -11.94 -5.10
N GLU A 151 42.87 -10.72 -4.57
CA GLU A 151 43.88 -9.67 -4.89
C GLU A 151 43.99 -8.96 -6.27
N GLU A 152 44.71 -7.83 -6.22
CA GLU A 152 45.37 -7.01 -7.27
C GLU A 152 44.56 -6.27 -8.36
N LYS A 153 44.04 -5.06 -8.02
CA LYS A 153 44.74 -3.78 -8.31
C LYS A 153 44.03 -2.55 -7.72
#